data_AF-Q6DT16-F1
#
_entry.id   AF-Q6DT16-F1
#
_cell.length_a   1.000
_cell.length_b   1.000
_cell.length_c   1.000
_cell.angle_alpha   90.00
_cell.angle_beta   90.00
_cell.angle_gamma   90.00
#
_symmetry.space_group_name_H-M   'P 1'
#
loop_
_entity.id
_entity.type
_entity.pdbx_description
1 polymer ?
#
loop_
_entity_poly.entity_id
_entity_poly.type
_entity_poly.pdbx_seq_one_letter_code
_entity_poly.pdbx_strand_id
1 'polypeptide(L)'
;SITCSLNGYTPGYYAPMSIDNFKKLNEAYQILQAALKRGLPALKQNNGKVDVTYTYTCSGNGNTNCDPSLFGITGNKTNGEGRNGGTVTKTQTIDGKSVSTTISSKVVDSGASGNTLHVSYTEITNQLNGVPDNAQALLAQASTLINTINSACPYFHASNNSGANAPKFSTTTGKICGAFSEEISAIQKMITDAQELVNQTSVINSNEQNTPVGGRGGKPFNPYTDASFAQGMLANASAQAKMLDLSHQVGQAINPENLSGTF
;
A
#
# COMPACT_ATOMS: atom_id res chain seq x y z
N SER A 1 10.01 -9.52 -12.68
CA SER A 1 10.30 -8.08 -12.50
C SER A 1 9.46 -7.28 -13.48
N ILE A 2 9.26 -5.98 -13.23
CA ILE A 2 8.74 -5.03 -14.22
C ILE A 2 9.92 -4.20 -14.72
N THR A 3 10.02 -4.03 -16.05
CA THR A 3 11.12 -3.29 -16.68
C THR A 3 10.63 -1.92 -17.15
N CYS A 4 11.21 -0.85 -16.61
CA CYS A 4 10.93 0.52 -17.03
C CYS A 4 12.02 0.99 -18.01
N SER A 5 11.82 0.77 -19.31
CA SER A 5 12.82 1.04 -20.36
C SER A 5 12.30 1.86 -21.55
N LEU A 6 11.21 2.63 -21.36
CA LEU A 6 10.65 3.49 -22.41
C LEU A 6 11.43 4.82 -22.47
N ASN A 7 12.31 4.94 -23.46
CA ASN A 7 13.12 6.13 -23.71
C ASN A 7 12.50 7.04 -24.78
N GLY A 8 12.92 8.31 -24.84
CA GLY A 8 12.47 9.26 -25.86
C GLY A 8 11.11 9.93 -25.58
N TYR A 9 10.47 9.61 -24.46
CA TYR A 9 9.20 10.19 -24.03
C TYR A 9 9.34 10.78 -22.62
N THR A 10 8.81 11.99 -22.43
CA THR A 10 8.73 12.62 -21.11
C THR A 10 7.70 11.88 -20.24
N PRO A 11 8.03 11.47 -19.01
CA PRO A 11 7.07 10.87 -18.10
C PRO A 11 5.92 11.80 -17.73
N GLY A 12 4.71 11.26 -17.56
CA GLY A 12 3.53 12.06 -17.23
C GLY A 12 2.20 11.41 -17.60
N TYR A 13 1.15 12.24 -17.63
CA TYR A 13 -0.20 11.81 -17.96
C TYR A 13 -0.28 11.22 -19.38
N TYR A 14 -0.85 10.02 -19.49
CA TYR A 14 -0.94 9.27 -20.74
C TYR A 14 0.43 9.06 -21.42
N ALA A 15 1.49 9.00 -20.62
CA ALA A 15 2.86 8.81 -21.02
C ALA A 15 3.51 7.75 -20.07
N PRO A 16 4.81 7.42 -20.15
CA PRO A 16 5.40 6.52 -19.17
C PRO A 16 5.25 7.07 -17.75
N MET A 17 5.02 6.17 -16.78
CA MET A 17 5.11 6.54 -15.37
C MET A 17 6.55 6.93 -15.03
N SER A 18 6.74 8.01 -14.28
CA SER A 18 8.07 8.39 -13.79
C SER A 18 8.62 7.33 -12.83
N ILE A 19 9.94 7.21 -12.76
CA ILE A 19 10.58 6.27 -11.84
C ILE A 19 10.29 6.65 -10.37
N ASP A 20 10.11 7.93 -10.06
CA ASP A 20 9.71 8.37 -8.72
C ASP A 20 8.32 7.89 -8.33
N ASN A 21 7.34 7.97 -9.25
CA ASN A 21 6.01 7.40 -9.02
C ASN A 21 6.09 5.88 -8.93
N PHE A 22 6.90 5.24 -9.77
CA PHE A 22 7.07 3.78 -9.71
C PHE A 22 7.73 3.32 -8.41
N LYS A 23 8.70 4.07 -7.85
CA LYS A 23 9.31 3.79 -6.54
C LYS A 23 8.28 3.86 -5.41
N LYS A 24 7.43 4.90 -5.39
CA LYS A 24 6.31 5.04 -4.43
C LYS A 24 5.33 3.88 -4.54
N LEU A 25 4.92 3.56 -5.77
CA LEU A 25 4.02 2.45 -6.09
C LEU A 25 4.61 1.11 -5.61
N ASN A 26 5.88 0.86 -5.95
CA ASN A 26 6.55 -0.38 -5.60
C ASN A 26 6.75 -0.54 -4.10
N GLU A 27 7.15 0.50 -3.36
CA GLU A 27 7.28 0.41 -1.89
C GLU A 27 5.94 0.00 -1.24
N ALA A 28 4.84 0.65 -1.60
CA ALA A 28 3.51 0.31 -1.11
C ALA A 28 3.12 -1.13 -1.49
N TYR A 29 3.36 -1.53 -2.73
CA TYR A 29 3.11 -2.90 -3.20
C TYR A 29 3.90 -3.94 -2.38
N GLN A 30 5.20 -3.73 -2.16
CA GLN A 30 6.05 -4.68 -1.44
C GLN A 30 5.62 -4.82 0.03
N ILE A 31 5.23 -3.70 0.68
CA ILE A 31 4.69 -3.73 2.05
C ILE A 31 3.41 -4.55 2.11
N LEU A 32 2.45 -4.28 1.21
CA LEU A 32 1.18 -5.00 1.15
C LEU A 32 1.39 -6.49 0.92
N GLN A 33 2.23 -6.87 -0.05
CA GLN A 33 2.50 -8.26 -0.38
C GLN A 33 3.19 -8.99 0.77
N ALA A 34 4.13 -8.34 1.47
CA ALA A 34 4.78 -8.92 2.65
C ALA A 34 3.77 -9.17 3.79
N ALA A 35 2.88 -8.22 4.06
CA ALA A 35 1.83 -8.37 5.06
C ALA A 35 0.81 -9.46 4.69
N LEU A 36 0.34 -9.49 3.43
CA LEU A 36 -0.58 -10.51 2.94
C LEU A 36 0.03 -11.91 3.00
N LYS A 37 1.31 -12.06 2.62
CA LYS A 37 2.03 -13.34 2.71
C LYS A 37 2.14 -13.85 4.15
N ARG A 38 2.29 -12.94 5.11
CA ARG A 38 2.34 -13.31 6.54
C ARG A 38 0.97 -13.60 7.14
N GLY A 39 -0.07 -12.98 6.59
CA GLY A 39 -1.42 -12.97 7.14
C GLY A 39 -1.70 -11.67 7.90
N LEU A 40 -2.89 -11.12 7.68
CA LEU A 40 -3.30 -9.86 8.29
C LEU A 40 -3.74 -10.07 9.74
N PRO A 41 -3.35 -9.20 10.68
CA PRO A 41 -3.75 -9.33 12.07
C PRO A 41 -5.21 -8.91 12.28
N ALA A 42 -5.81 -9.33 13.40
CA ALA A 42 -7.15 -8.86 13.78
C ALA A 42 -7.18 -7.34 14.01
N LEU A 43 -8.34 -6.68 13.80
CA LEU A 43 -8.46 -5.22 13.85
C LEU A 43 -8.02 -4.59 15.18
N LYS A 44 -8.12 -5.31 16.30
CA LYS A 44 -7.66 -4.81 17.61
C LYS A 44 -6.13 -4.79 17.77
N GLN A 45 -5.40 -5.47 16.89
CA GLN A 45 -3.94 -5.63 16.99
C GLN A 45 -3.25 -4.48 16.25
N ASN A 46 -3.04 -3.37 16.96
CA ASN A 46 -2.49 -2.15 16.36
C ASN A 46 -0.96 -2.08 16.34
N ASN A 47 -0.27 -3.00 17.03
CA ASN A 47 1.18 -2.92 17.29
C ASN A 47 2.04 -3.96 16.57
N GLY A 48 1.43 -4.77 15.71
CA GLY A 48 2.18 -5.68 14.87
C GLY A 48 3.14 -4.92 13.93
N LYS A 49 4.18 -5.62 13.50
CA LYS A 49 5.23 -5.11 12.62
C LYS A 49 5.67 -6.17 11.64
N VAL A 50 5.97 -5.82 10.40
CA VAL A 50 6.53 -6.69 9.37
C VAL A 50 7.81 -6.07 8.82
N ASP A 51 8.79 -6.92 8.49
CA ASP A 51 10.01 -6.47 7.83
C ASP A 51 9.88 -6.73 6.32
N VAL A 52 10.30 -5.75 5.53
CA VAL A 52 10.12 -5.74 4.07
C VAL A 52 11.46 -5.49 3.41
N THR A 53 11.82 -6.32 2.44
CA THR A 53 13.03 -6.13 1.64
C THR A 53 12.68 -6.23 0.16
N TYR A 54 13.13 -5.25 -0.62
CA TYR A 54 12.99 -5.27 -2.06
C TYR A 54 14.18 -4.63 -2.76
N THR A 55 14.42 -5.05 -3.99
CA THR A 55 15.53 -4.57 -4.81
C THR A 55 15.03 -4.02 -6.14
N TYR A 56 15.81 -3.12 -6.73
CA TYR A 56 15.68 -2.73 -8.12
C TYR A 56 17.05 -2.38 -8.70
N THR A 57 17.16 -2.43 -10.03
CA THR A 57 18.44 -2.26 -10.73
C THR A 57 18.37 -1.17 -11.79
N CYS A 58 19.45 -0.43 -11.96
CA CYS A 58 19.63 0.54 -13.04
C CYS A 58 20.81 0.15 -13.92
N SER A 59 20.55 0.05 -15.22
CA SER A 59 21.57 -0.15 -16.27
C SER A 59 21.36 0.85 -17.40
N GLY A 60 22.32 0.90 -18.33
CA GLY A 60 22.29 1.80 -19.49
C GLY A 60 22.98 3.14 -19.25
N ASN A 61 23.60 3.68 -20.30
CA ASN A 61 24.31 4.95 -20.24
C ASN A 61 23.35 6.10 -19.90
N GLY A 62 23.76 7.00 -19.01
CA GLY A 62 22.97 8.16 -18.57
C GLY A 62 21.87 7.84 -17.55
N ASN A 63 21.71 6.59 -17.10
CA ASN A 63 20.69 6.26 -16.11
C ASN A 63 21.11 6.70 -14.69
N THR A 64 20.39 7.68 -14.14
CA THR A 64 20.67 8.28 -12.82
C THR A 64 19.72 7.81 -11.72
N ASN A 65 18.78 6.90 -12.00
CA ASN A 65 17.73 6.51 -11.04
C ASN A 65 18.25 5.75 -9.80
N CYS A 66 19.49 5.26 -9.85
CA CYS A 66 20.20 4.58 -8.77
C CYS A 66 21.41 5.38 -8.27
N ASP A 67 21.45 6.69 -8.52
CA ASP A 67 22.54 7.54 -8.02
C ASP A 67 22.50 7.61 -6.48
N PRO A 68 23.62 7.31 -5.76
CA PRO A 68 23.68 7.31 -4.28
C PRO A 68 23.14 8.58 -3.62
N SER A 69 23.35 9.74 -4.27
CA SER A 69 22.91 11.05 -3.80
C SER A 69 21.39 11.15 -3.57
N LEU A 70 20.59 10.46 -4.39
CA LEU A 70 19.13 10.42 -4.28
C LEU A 70 18.65 9.77 -2.99
N PHE A 71 19.50 8.96 -2.36
CA PHE A 71 19.18 8.21 -1.15
C PHE A 71 19.82 8.79 0.10
N GLY A 72 20.76 9.74 -0.05
CA GLY A 72 21.63 10.21 1.02
C GLY A 72 22.78 9.25 1.34
N ILE A 73 23.12 8.34 0.41
CA ILE A 73 24.32 7.51 0.55
C ILE A 73 25.53 8.38 0.23
N THR A 74 26.49 8.41 1.14
CA THR A 74 27.79 9.06 0.93
C THR A 74 28.87 8.01 0.72
N GLY A 75 29.94 8.40 0.04
CA GLY A 75 31.10 7.55 -0.18
C GLY A 75 32.31 8.36 -0.56
N ASN A 76 33.21 7.76 -1.33
CA ASN A 76 34.41 8.41 -1.82
C ASN A 76 34.70 7.96 -3.26
N LYS A 77 35.70 8.59 -3.90
CA LYS A 77 36.07 8.27 -5.29
C LYS A 77 36.37 6.78 -5.53
N THR A 78 36.91 6.06 -4.54
CA THR A 78 37.32 4.65 -4.71
C THR A 78 36.13 3.69 -4.78
N ASN A 79 34.98 4.05 -4.19
CA ASN A 79 33.75 3.25 -4.26
C ASN A 79 32.67 3.90 -5.12
N GLY A 80 33.07 4.83 -6.01
CA GLY A 80 32.17 5.54 -6.91
C GLY A 80 31.16 6.40 -6.16
N GLU A 81 31.62 7.17 -5.18
CA GLU A 81 30.79 8.04 -4.32
C GLU A 81 29.66 7.26 -3.61
N GLY A 82 29.98 6.04 -3.16
CA GLY A 82 29.05 5.16 -2.45
C GLY A 82 28.21 4.27 -3.37
N ARG A 83 28.44 4.32 -4.69
CA ARG A 83 27.69 3.49 -5.66
C ARG A 83 28.02 2.01 -5.53
N ASN A 84 29.22 1.64 -5.11
CA ASN A 84 29.58 0.25 -4.86
C ASN A 84 29.87 -0.02 -3.38
N GLY A 85 28.91 -0.63 -2.68
CA GLY A 85 29.01 -1.00 -1.27
C GLY A 85 28.60 0.12 -0.30
N GLY A 86 28.09 1.26 -0.77
CA GLY A 86 27.59 2.32 0.09
C GLY A 86 26.26 1.92 0.74
N THR A 87 26.02 2.44 1.95
CA THR A 87 24.78 2.21 2.68
C THR A 87 24.41 3.43 3.52
N VAL A 88 23.11 3.61 3.74
CA VAL A 88 22.56 4.61 4.64
C VAL A 88 21.37 4.02 5.39
N THR A 89 21.25 4.34 6.67
CA THR A 89 20.05 4.03 7.46
C THR A 89 19.35 5.34 7.79
N LYS A 90 18.05 5.40 7.50
CA LYS A 90 17.20 6.54 7.81
C LYS A 90 15.92 6.10 8.48
N THR A 91 15.33 6.99 9.25
CA THR A 91 14.00 6.76 9.84
C THR A 91 12.97 7.45 8.96
N GLN A 92 11.94 6.71 8.55
CA GLN A 92 10.76 7.26 7.91
C GLN A 92 9.53 7.03 8.78
N THR A 93 8.51 7.86 8.62
CA THR A 93 7.25 7.73 9.35
C THR A 93 6.21 7.08 8.46
N ILE A 94 5.66 5.94 8.88
CA ILE A 94 4.52 5.26 8.24
C ILE A 94 3.41 5.16 9.30
N ASP A 95 2.24 5.72 9.02
CA ASP A 95 1.07 5.72 9.94
C ASP A 95 1.43 6.22 11.36
N GLY A 96 2.18 7.32 11.44
CA GLY A 96 2.63 7.90 12.71
C GLY A 96 3.70 7.08 13.46
N LYS A 97 4.13 5.93 12.92
CA LYS A 97 5.16 5.07 13.51
C LYS A 97 6.50 5.21 12.79
N SER A 98 7.57 5.23 13.57
CA SER A 98 8.94 5.24 13.06
C SER A 98 9.33 3.88 12.50
N VAL A 99 9.76 3.86 11.25
CA VAL A 99 10.26 2.70 10.51
C VAL A 99 11.72 2.96 10.15
N SER A 100 12.59 1.99 10.43
CA SER A 100 14.01 2.08 10.09
C SER A 100 14.22 1.51 8.69
N THR A 101 14.65 2.35 7.76
CA THR A 101 14.92 1.98 6.37
C THR A 101 16.42 2.02 6.11
N THR A 102 17.00 0.85 5.82
CA THR A 102 18.36 0.71 5.33
C THR A 102 18.35 0.62 3.82
N ILE A 103 19.09 1.50 3.15
CA ILE A 103 19.29 1.48 1.71
C ILE A 103 20.76 1.15 1.46
N SER A 104 21.02 0.19 0.57
CA SER A 104 22.37 -0.16 0.15
C SER A 104 22.47 -0.18 -1.37
N SER A 105 23.66 0.14 -1.87
CA SER A 105 23.98 0.22 -3.30
C SER A 105 25.14 -0.70 -3.62
N LYS A 106 25.05 -1.42 -4.74
CA LYS A 106 26.08 -2.35 -5.21
C LYS A 106 26.21 -2.25 -6.72
N VAL A 107 27.44 -2.22 -7.22
CA VAL A 107 27.72 -2.32 -8.66
C VAL A 107 28.02 -3.76 -9.02
N VAL A 108 27.40 -4.24 -10.10
CA VAL A 108 27.71 -5.52 -10.73
C VAL A 108 28.24 -5.23 -12.12
N ASP A 109 29.46 -5.70 -12.40
CA ASP A 109 30.11 -5.53 -13.70
C ASP A 109 29.55 -6.49 -14.76
N SER A 110 29.62 -6.12 -16.04
CA SER A 110 29.17 -6.94 -17.17
C SER A 110 29.91 -8.27 -17.27
N GLY A 111 31.18 -8.31 -16.88
CA GLY A 111 32.02 -9.52 -16.85
C GLY A 111 31.98 -10.27 -15.51
N ALA A 112 31.19 -9.81 -14.53
CA ALA A 112 31.12 -10.46 -13.23
C ALA A 112 30.56 -11.89 -13.35
N SER A 113 31.17 -12.83 -12.62
CA SER A 113 30.70 -14.21 -12.56
C SER A 113 29.23 -14.26 -12.11
N GLY A 114 28.38 -14.90 -12.91
CA GLY A 114 26.94 -15.01 -12.66
C GLY A 114 26.09 -13.88 -13.23
N ASN A 115 26.67 -12.83 -13.83
CA ASN A 115 25.91 -11.81 -14.53
C ASN A 115 25.48 -12.32 -15.93
N THR A 116 24.21 -12.68 -16.07
CA THR A 116 23.64 -13.17 -17.33
C THR A 116 23.10 -12.06 -18.24
N LEU A 117 23.17 -10.79 -17.81
CA LEU A 117 22.66 -9.65 -18.58
C LEU A 117 23.70 -9.07 -19.55
N HIS A 118 24.98 -9.43 -19.38
CA HIS A 118 26.11 -8.94 -20.17
C HIS A 118 26.24 -7.40 -20.22
N VAL A 119 25.64 -6.71 -19.25
CA VAL A 119 25.75 -5.27 -19.04
C VAL A 119 26.02 -5.00 -17.58
N SER A 120 26.78 -3.93 -17.28
CA SER A 120 27.00 -3.50 -15.91
C SER A 120 25.75 -2.78 -15.39
N TYR A 121 25.43 -2.96 -14.11
CA TYR A 121 24.28 -2.33 -13.47
C TYR A 121 24.56 -1.98 -12.01
N THR A 122 23.77 -1.04 -11.48
CA THR A 122 23.72 -0.74 -10.05
C THR A 122 22.46 -1.35 -9.46
N GLU A 123 22.59 -2.11 -8.39
CA GLU A 123 21.50 -2.66 -7.61
C GLU A 123 21.29 -1.83 -6.34
N ILE A 124 20.05 -1.44 -6.08
CA ILE A 124 19.63 -0.79 -4.85
C ILE A 124 18.78 -1.78 -4.06
N THR A 125 19.18 -2.05 -2.82
CA THR A 125 18.40 -2.85 -1.87
C THR A 125 17.84 -1.95 -0.80
N ASN A 126 16.53 -2.04 -0.58
CA ASN A 126 15.81 -1.33 0.48
C ASN A 126 15.33 -2.37 1.49
N GLN A 127 15.70 -2.18 2.75
CA GLN A 127 15.26 -3.00 3.86
C GLN A 127 14.54 -2.10 4.87
N LEU A 128 13.23 -2.29 5.00
CA LEU A 128 12.37 -1.57 5.93
C LEU A 128 12.10 -2.48 7.11
N ASN A 129 12.58 -2.08 8.29
CA ASN A 129 12.42 -2.84 9.53
C ASN A 129 11.36 -2.18 10.40
N GLY A 130 10.42 -3.01 10.88
CA GLY A 130 9.38 -2.57 11.80
C GLY A 130 8.21 -1.83 11.15
N VAL A 131 7.89 -2.14 9.88
CA VAL A 131 6.73 -1.54 9.18
C VAL A 131 5.44 -1.94 9.88
N PRO A 132 4.54 -1.01 10.24
CA PRO A 132 3.28 -1.36 10.87
C PRO A 132 2.37 -2.15 9.92
N ASP A 133 1.81 -3.26 10.41
CA ASP A 133 0.91 -4.14 9.64
C ASP A 133 -0.54 -4.10 10.14
N ASN A 134 -0.88 -3.12 10.98
CA ASN A 134 -2.26 -2.92 11.41
C ASN A 134 -3.14 -2.49 10.21
N ALA A 135 -4.46 -2.71 10.33
CA ALA A 135 -5.39 -2.48 9.23
C ALA A 135 -5.34 -1.04 8.69
N GLN A 136 -5.22 -0.03 9.55
CA GLN A 136 -5.15 1.37 9.14
C GLN A 136 -3.89 1.66 8.31
N ALA A 137 -2.72 1.19 8.78
CA ALA A 137 -1.47 1.35 8.06
C ALA A 137 -1.50 0.67 6.68
N LEU A 138 -2.02 -0.55 6.59
CA LEU A 138 -2.11 -1.27 5.31
C LEU A 138 -3.13 -0.65 4.36
N LEU A 139 -4.26 -0.16 4.84
CA LEU A 139 -5.22 0.59 4.02
C LEU A 139 -4.60 1.89 3.47
N ALA A 140 -3.74 2.57 4.24
CA ALA A 140 -3.00 3.73 3.75
C ALA A 140 -1.99 3.36 2.64
N GLN A 141 -1.34 2.19 2.73
CA GLN A 141 -0.50 1.67 1.64
C GLN A 141 -1.32 1.32 0.40
N ALA A 142 -2.47 0.67 0.56
CA ALA A 142 -3.38 0.38 -0.55
C ALA A 142 -3.88 1.67 -1.22
N SER A 143 -4.23 2.68 -0.42
CA SER A 143 -4.59 4.01 -0.89
C SER A 143 -3.45 4.66 -1.68
N THR A 144 -2.22 4.59 -1.17
CA THR A 144 -1.03 5.12 -1.86
C THR A 144 -0.80 4.43 -3.20
N LEU A 145 -0.94 3.10 -3.24
CA LEU A 145 -0.81 2.30 -4.46
C LEU A 145 -1.82 2.73 -5.52
N ILE A 146 -3.12 2.72 -5.21
CA ILE A 146 -4.17 3.02 -6.18
C ILE A 146 -4.16 4.50 -6.61
N ASN A 147 -3.91 5.42 -5.67
CA ASN A 147 -3.87 6.85 -5.98
C ASN A 147 -2.64 7.19 -6.81
N THR A 148 -1.49 6.54 -6.58
CA THR A 148 -0.31 6.75 -7.43
C THR A 148 -0.59 6.31 -8.87
N ILE A 149 -1.27 5.17 -9.05
CA ILE A 149 -1.70 4.69 -10.38
C ILE A 149 -2.65 5.69 -11.03
N ASN A 150 -3.68 6.12 -10.31
CA ASN A 150 -4.71 7.00 -10.82
C ASN A 150 -4.15 8.40 -11.16
N SER A 151 -3.39 9.01 -10.25
CA SER A 151 -2.82 10.35 -10.44
C SER A 151 -1.73 10.40 -11.49
N ALA A 152 -0.87 9.37 -11.57
CA ALA A 152 0.13 9.30 -12.64
C ALA A 152 -0.51 9.03 -14.01
N CYS A 153 -1.61 8.27 -14.02
CA CYS A 153 -2.38 7.87 -15.19
C CYS A 153 -1.50 7.52 -16.41
N PRO A 154 -0.62 6.52 -16.30
CA PRO A 154 0.32 6.23 -17.36
C PRO A 154 -0.40 5.66 -18.60
N TYR A 155 0.28 5.79 -19.74
CA TYR A 155 -0.01 5.00 -20.91
C TYR A 155 0.11 3.51 -20.60
N PHE A 156 -0.79 2.70 -21.17
CA PHE A 156 -0.65 1.25 -21.21
C PHE A 156 -0.97 0.70 -22.59
N HIS A 157 -0.34 -0.43 -22.90
CA HIS A 157 -0.65 -1.28 -24.04
C HIS A 157 -0.62 -2.72 -23.57
N ALA A 158 -1.68 -3.47 -23.87
CA ALA A 158 -1.82 -4.87 -23.55
C ALA A 158 -2.15 -5.67 -24.82
N SER A 159 -1.55 -6.84 -24.96
CA SER A 159 -1.89 -7.78 -26.03
C SER A 159 -2.89 -8.80 -25.50
N ASN A 160 -4.06 -8.89 -26.13
CA ASN A 160 -5.03 -9.93 -25.82
C ASN A 160 -4.55 -11.28 -26.37
N ASN A 161 -4.78 -12.35 -25.62
CA ASN A 161 -4.48 -13.71 -26.06
C ASN A 161 -5.41 -14.11 -27.23
N SER A 162 -4.85 -14.78 -28.23
CA SER A 162 -5.57 -15.26 -29.41
C SER A 162 -6.35 -16.57 -29.17
N GLY A 163 -6.25 -17.17 -27.99
CA GLY A 163 -7.06 -18.33 -27.60
C GLY A 163 -8.56 -18.02 -27.61
N ALA A 164 -9.36 -18.94 -28.15
CA ALA A 164 -10.80 -18.74 -28.40
C ALA A 164 -11.59 -18.28 -27.16
N ASN A 165 -11.23 -18.77 -25.97
CA ASN A 165 -11.92 -18.49 -24.71
C ASN A 165 -11.04 -17.74 -23.69
N ALA A 166 -9.94 -17.12 -24.13
CA ALA A 166 -9.10 -16.35 -23.23
C ALA A 166 -9.80 -15.03 -22.87
N PRO A 167 -9.80 -14.61 -21.59
CA PRO A 167 -10.31 -13.31 -21.19
C PRO A 167 -9.54 -12.20 -21.92
N LYS A 168 -10.26 -11.15 -22.33
CA LYS A 168 -9.75 -10.04 -23.14
C LYS A 168 -10.05 -8.73 -22.44
N PHE A 169 -9.09 -7.81 -22.46
CA PHE A 169 -9.37 -6.43 -22.06
C PHE A 169 -10.32 -5.78 -23.07
N SER A 170 -11.27 -5.00 -22.56
CA SER A 170 -12.16 -4.14 -23.36
C SER A 170 -11.35 -3.07 -24.11
N THR A 171 -10.33 -2.51 -23.46
CA THR A 171 -9.39 -1.54 -24.00
C THR A 171 -7.97 -2.09 -23.92
N THR A 172 -7.32 -2.30 -25.07
CA THR A 172 -5.95 -2.83 -25.15
C THR A 172 -4.88 -1.76 -25.24
N THR A 173 -5.26 -0.50 -25.47
CA THR A 173 -4.33 0.63 -25.52
C THR A 173 -5.04 1.86 -25.02
N GLY A 174 -4.42 2.55 -24.07
CA GLY A 174 -5.08 3.68 -23.43
C GLY A 174 -4.25 4.26 -22.30
N LYS A 175 -4.93 5.01 -21.44
CA LYS A 175 -4.41 5.47 -20.16
C LYS A 175 -5.10 4.73 -19.04
N ILE A 176 -4.37 4.36 -17.99
CA ILE A 176 -4.91 3.53 -16.90
C ILE A 176 -6.13 4.16 -16.23
N CYS A 177 -6.06 5.45 -15.87
CA CYS A 177 -7.18 6.16 -15.22
C CYS A 177 -8.41 6.38 -16.13
N GLY A 178 -8.30 6.09 -17.42
CA GLY A 178 -9.41 6.17 -18.36
C GLY A 178 -10.04 4.79 -18.59
N ALA A 179 -9.21 3.83 -19.01
CA ALA A 179 -9.69 2.49 -19.34
C ALA A 179 -10.24 1.73 -18.12
N PHE A 180 -9.74 2.03 -16.92
CA PHE A 180 -10.11 1.35 -15.68
C PHE A 180 -10.75 2.31 -14.65
N SER A 181 -11.48 3.32 -15.12
CA SER A 181 -11.99 4.38 -14.25
C SER A 181 -13.01 3.89 -13.22
N GLU A 182 -13.87 2.92 -13.60
CA GLU A 182 -14.88 2.35 -12.71
C GLU A 182 -14.23 1.45 -11.65
N GLU A 183 -13.27 0.63 -12.05
CA GLU A 183 -12.51 -0.29 -11.20
C GLU A 183 -11.66 0.49 -10.19
N ILE A 184 -10.97 1.55 -10.63
CA ILE A 184 -10.23 2.45 -9.75
C ILE A 184 -11.17 3.10 -8.74
N SER A 185 -12.33 3.59 -9.19
CA SER A 185 -13.31 4.25 -8.31
C SER A 185 -13.88 3.27 -7.28
N ALA A 186 -14.19 2.04 -7.69
CA ALA A 186 -14.66 0.99 -6.79
C ALA A 186 -13.60 0.64 -5.74
N ILE A 187 -12.34 0.43 -6.15
CA ILE A 187 -11.23 0.13 -5.23
C ILE A 187 -11.01 1.30 -4.24
N GLN A 188 -11.04 2.54 -4.72
CA GLN A 188 -10.93 3.72 -3.86
C GLN A 188 -12.09 3.80 -2.84
N LYS A 189 -13.32 3.49 -3.27
CA LYS A 189 -14.48 3.43 -2.37
C LYS A 189 -14.31 2.33 -1.33
N MET A 190 -13.92 1.12 -1.73
CA MET A 190 -13.67 0.00 -0.81
C MET A 190 -12.63 0.37 0.25
N ILE A 191 -11.53 1.01 -0.14
CA ILE A 191 -10.50 1.47 0.80
C ILE A 191 -11.06 2.52 1.76
N THR A 192 -11.85 3.48 1.26
CA THR A 192 -12.45 4.54 2.06
C THR A 192 -13.44 3.96 3.10
N ASP A 193 -14.34 3.09 2.67
CA ASP A 193 -15.31 2.44 3.55
C ASP A 193 -14.61 1.58 4.62
N ALA A 194 -13.54 0.85 4.23
CA ALA A 194 -12.75 0.06 5.15
C ALA A 194 -11.98 0.91 6.17
N GLN A 195 -11.47 2.08 5.78
CA GLN A 195 -10.85 3.03 6.70
C GLN A 195 -11.88 3.55 7.71
N GLU A 196 -13.07 3.93 7.25
CA GLU A 196 -14.15 4.37 8.13
C GLU A 196 -14.61 3.27 9.10
N LEU A 197 -14.65 2.02 8.65
CA LEU A 197 -14.93 0.85 9.47
C LEU A 197 -13.88 0.69 10.57
N VAL A 198 -12.58 0.72 10.21
CA VAL A 198 -11.49 0.53 11.18
C VAL A 198 -11.53 1.62 12.26
N ASN A 199 -11.88 2.86 11.90
CA ASN A 199 -12.02 3.96 12.86
C ASN A 199 -13.05 3.68 13.96
N GLN A 200 -14.11 2.90 13.69
CA GLN A 200 -15.13 2.52 14.67
C GLN A 200 -14.56 1.67 15.82
N THR A 201 -13.44 0.97 15.60
CA THR A 201 -12.77 0.15 16.63
C THR A 201 -12.45 0.98 17.88
N SER A 202 -12.04 2.25 17.71
CA SER A 202 -11.75 3.16 18.83
C SER A 202 -13.00 3.58 19.63
N VAL A 203 -14.15 3.69 18.96
CA VAL A 203 -15.44 4.01 19.59
C VAL A 203 -15.92 2.83 20.44
N ILE A 204 -15.77 1.61 19.94
CA ILE A 204 -16.11 0.38 20.68
C ILE A 204 -15.23 0.26 21.93
N ASN A 205 -13.91 0.42 21.78
CA ASN A 205 -12.96 0.28 22.88
C ASN A 205 -13.12 1.36 23.96
N SER A 206 -13.55 2.58 23.59
CA SER A 206 -13.77 3.66 24.56
C SER A 206 -15.10 3.54 25.32
N ASN A 207 -16.00 2.66 24.88
CA ASN A 207 -17.34 2.46 25.46
C ASN A 207 -17.57 1.00 25.88
N GLU A 208 -16.65 0.42 26.65
CA GLU A 208 -16.73 -0.98 27.10
C GLU A 208 -18.04 -1.29 27.84
N GLN A 209 -18.56 -2.51 27.67
CA GLN A 209 -19.82 -2.98 28.26
C GLN A 209 -19.58 -4.09 29.30
N ASN A 210 -18.45 -4.03 30.02
CA ASN A 210 -18.03 -5.05 31.00
C ASN A 210 -18.56 -4.79 32.43
N THR A 211 -19.14 -3.62 32.69
CA THR A 211 -19.62 -3.23 34.01
C THR A 211 -21.11 -3.57 34.15
N PRO A 212 -21.51 -4.39 35.15
CA PRO A 212 -22.93 -4.61 35.44
C PRO A 212 -23.65 -3.32 35.82
N VAL A 213 -24.90 -3.19 35.40
CA VAL A 213 -25.75 -2.02 35.67
C VAL A 213 -26.88 -2.38 36.64
N GLY A 214 -27.35 -1.42 37.41
CA GLY A 214 -28.42 -1.62 38.40
C GLY A 214 -28.81 -0.34 39.14
N GLY A 215 -29.81 -0.46 40.02
CA GLY A 215 -30.25 0.64 40.87
C GLY A 215 -29.20 1.03 41.92
N ARG A 216 -29.27 2.26 42.41
CA ARG A 216 -28.32 2.79 43.40
C ARG A 216 -28.84 2.61 44.83
N GLY A 217 -27.95 2.25 45.76
CA GLY A 217 -28.25 2.22 47.19
C GLY A 217 -29.32 1.19 47.60
N GLY A 218 -29.36 0.03 46.92
CA GLY A 218 -30.33 -1.04 47.22
C GLY A 218 -31.76 -0.77 46.74
N LYS A 219 -32.01 0.34 46.04
CA LYS A 219 -33.30 0.64 45.43
C LYS A 219 -33.48 -0.09 44.10
N PRO A 220 -34.73 -0.36 43.67
CA PRO A 220 -35.01 -0.81 42.31
C PRO A 220 -34.42 0.14 41.27
N PHE A 221 -34.03 -0.40 40.12
CA PHE A 221 -33.51 0.38 39.01
C PHE A 221 -34.54 1.40 38.50
N ASN A 222 -34.11 2.66 38.33
CA ASN A 222 -34.91 3.72 37.73
C ASN A 222 -34.35 4.12 36.34
N PRO A 223 -35.04 3.81 35.23
CA PRO A 223 -34.59 4.16 33.88
C PRO A 223 -34.37 5.66 33.64
N TYR A 224 -35.04 6.53 34.41
CA TYR A 224 -34.94 7.98 34.25
C TYR A 224 -33.70 8.58 34.92
N THR A 225 -33.08 7.89 35.88
CA THR A 225 -31.97 8.43 36.67
C THR A 225 -30.73 7.55 36.73
N ASP A 226 -30.88 6.23 36.57
CA ASP A 226 -29.80 5.25 36.72
C ASP A 226 -29.23 4.77 35.37
N ALA A 227 -29.65 5.38 34.25
CA ALA A 227 -29.33 4.96 32.89
C ALA A 227 -28.23 5.79 32.21
N SER A 228 -27.34 6.46 32.95
CA SER A 228 -26.25 7.27 32.35
C SER A 228 -25.30 6.44 31.45
N PHE A 229 -25.20 5.14 31.70
CA PHE A 229 -24.44 4.19 30.87
C PHE A 229 -25.01 4.05 29.44
N ALA A 230 -26.30 4.36 29.24
CA ALA A 230 -27.00 4.14 27.98
C ALA A 230 -26.40 4.91 26.81
N GLN A 231 -25.78 6.08 27.06
CA GLN A 231 -25.11 6.85 26.00
C GLN A 231 -23.91 6.09 25.43
N GLY A 232 -23.06 5.54 26.30
CA GLY A 232 -21.90 4.74 25.87
C GLY A 232 -22.34 3.40 25.25
N MET A 233 -23.36 2.76 25.83
CA MET A 233 -23.95 1.55 25.28
C MET A 233 -24.49 1.76 23.85
N LEU A 234 -25.19 2.87 23.61
CA LEU A 234 -25.71 3.24 22.29
C LEU A 234 -24.56 3.55 21.31
N ALA A 235 -23.54 4.29 21.74
CA ALA A 235 -22.38 4.58 20.91
C ALA A 235 -21.64 3.31 20.48
N ASN A 236 -21.43 2.37 21.42
CA ASN A 236 -20.83 1.07 21.15
C ASN A 236 -21.68 0.26 20.15
N ALA A 237 -22.99 0.10 20.41
CA ALA A 237 -23.89 -0.67 19.55
C ALA A 237 -23.98 -0.07 18.14
N SER A 238 -24.07 1.25 18.02
CA SER A 238 -24.10 1.96 16.74
C SER A 238 -22.80 1.79 15.96
N ALA A 239 -21.65 1.84 16.64
CA ALA A 239 -20.35 1.59 16.02
C ALA A 239 -20.23 0.17 15.47
N GLN A 240 -20.68 -0.85 16.22
CA GLN A 240 -20.71 -2.24 15.73
C GLN A 240 -21.62 -2.41 14.51
N ALA A 241 -22.83 -1.86 14.55
CA ALA A 241 -23.76 -1.90 13.42
C ALA A 241 -23.16 -1.21 12.18
N LYS A 242 -22.50 -0.07 12.37
CA LYS A 242 -21.81 0.66 11.29
C LYS A 242 -20.65 -0.13 10.70
N MET A 243 -19.86 -0.84 11.51
CA MET A 243 -18.81 -1.73 11.00
C MET A 243 -19.39 -2.85 10.12
N LEU A 244 -20.51 -3.43 10.54
CA LEU A 244 -21.18 -4.48 9.77
C LEU A 244 -21.70 -3.94 8.42
N ASP A 245 -22.35 -2.79 8.43
CA ASP A 245 -22.86 -2.14 7.22
C ASP A 245 -21.74 -1.79 6.24
N LEU A 246 -20.65 -1.15 6.71
CA LEU A 246 -19.48 -0.83 5.89
C LEU A 246 -18.79 -2.09 5.35
N SER A 247 -18.69 -3.17 6.14
CA SER A 247 -18.15 -4.45 5.67
C SER A 247 -18.98 -5.00 4.50
N HIS A 248 -20.31 -4.91 4.62
CA HIS A 248 -21.21 -5.32 3.57
C HIS A 248 -21.06 -4.43 2.32
N GLN A 249 -20.99 -3.10 2.48
CA GLN A 249 -20.79 -2.17 1.37
C GLN A 249 -19.48 -2.43 0.60
N VAL A 250 -18.38 -2.72 1.31
CA VAL A 250 -17.10 -3.11 0.68
C VAL A 250 -17.28 -4.36 -0.18
N GLY A 251 -18.00 -5.36 0.33
CA GLY A 251 -18.30 -6.58 -0.43
C GLY A 251 -19.14 -6.32 -1.67
N GLN A 252 -20.18 -5.49 -1.55
CA GLN A 252 -21.07 -5.18 -2.68
C GLN A 252 -20.41 -4.36 -3.79
N ALA A 253 -19.39 -3.55 -3.45
CA ALA A 253 -18.68 -2.73 -4.44
C ALA A 253 -17.90 -3.53 -5.48
N ILE A 254 -17.61 -4.82 -5.21
CA ILE A 254 -16.80 -5.68 -6.10
C ILE A 254 -17.45 -7.04 -6.36
N ASN A 255 -18.67 -7.27 -5.88
CA ASN A 255 -19.35 -8.55 -6.11
C ASN A 255 -19.73 -8.69 -7.60
N PRO A 256 -19.15 -9.64 -8.37
CA PRO A 256 -19.43 -9.78 -9.80
C PRO A 256 -20.90 -10.05 -10.13
N GLU A 257 -21.70 -10.53 -9.18
CA GLU A 257 -23.16 -10.70 -9.36
C GLU A 257 -23.90 -9.36 -9.52
N ASN A 258 -23.32 -8.27 -9.03
CA ASN A 258 -23.90 -6.92 -9.09
C ASN A 258 -23.15 -5.99 -10.06
N LEU A 259 -22.12 -6.52 -10.74
CA LEU A 259 -21.34 -5.80 -11.73
C LEU A 259 -21.87 -6.13 -13.13
N SER A 260 -21.66 -5.21 -14.07
CA SER A 260 -22.15 -5.37 -15.44
C SER A 260 -21.21 -4.74 -16.45
N GLY A 261 -21.30 -5.16 -17.71
CA GLY A 261 -20.52 -4.58 -18.79
C GLY A 261 -19.05 -4.99 -18.73
N THR A 262 -18.15 -4.00 -18.73
CA THR A 262 -16.70 -4.20 -18.85
C THR A 262 -15.96 -4.24 -17.51
N PHE A 263 -16.68 -4.12 -16.40
CA PHE A 263 -16.15 -4.21 -15.05
C PHE A 263 -15.62 -5.62 -14.74
#